data_AF-A0A7H0Y509-F1
#
_entry.id   AF-A0A7H0Y509-F1
#
_cell.length_a   1.000
_cell.length_b   1.000
_cell.length_c   1.000
_cell.angle_alpha   90.00
_cell.angle_beta   90.00
_cell.angle_gamma   90.00
#
_symmetry.space_group_name_H-M   'P 1'
#
loop_
_entity.id
_entity.type
_entity.pdbx_description
1 polymer ?
#
loop_
_entity_poly.entity_id
_entity_poly.type
_entity_poly.pdbx_seq_one_letter_code
_entity_poly.pdbx_strand_id
1 'polypeptide(L)'
;MEKIVFSQITYAYEFTNIEIFFKYKNMTFFSTDNLTSVYTDNGASQAREFKLNCITSIEEHEGINESNRYNRASILTVLGVISFFVGIPLTVYHKIKGEDTIIPNNSIYEKPLKLIIENEDYTQQLKSVLEKLESDEEIVVSLLDRWRKANYLVNESVDANLYHDEAILSYFHIIELICEIYSKGLRIDLEENIKGYVEEFYKKHFFFNENQLESQVNSVKKVFTEVLIGRDLALSHKIKFVLTKFNMLNPFVEYFIDSVIKTRNAIAHGRFTYQEKLSWPLPPFFFMSNESFEILDSLNFLTARLISCYLGIECWKKDWEEVDKDLMPPDKLLEKFLTNVAEFPELNCVSINEPNQYHITWRSIFKHYVSNPKKFKIDKIEIALKSLFMNCTVNESSAGDLFNISVILSDSKDEEIQNTAIKNIDLIVQNRWYAWSNKRDIYSYLEEMNVPPIWYLSYLKQ
;
A
#
# COMPACT_ATOMS: atom_id res chain seq x y z
N MET A 1 16.06 14.77 44.77
CA MET A 1 17.23 14.48 43.91
C MET A 1 16.77 13.54 42.80
N GLU A 2 17.45 13.47 41.67
CA GLU A 2 17.10 12.54 40.59
C GLU A 2 18.07 11.35 40.60
N LYS A 3 17.59 10.17 40.21
CA LYS A 3 18.44 8.98 40.04
C LYS A 3 18.51 8.60 38.56
N ILE A 4 19.70 8.20 38.13
CA ILE A 4 19.96 7.80 36.75
C ILE A 4 19.71 6.29 36.65
N VAL A 5 18.86 5.89 35.71
CA VAL A 5 18.58 4.49 35.39
C VAL A 5 19.17 4.16 34.02
N PHE A 6 19.88 3.05 33.96
CA PHE A 6 20.29 2.41 32.72
C PHE A 6 19.39 1.21 32.45
N SER A 7 18.71 1.24 31.31
CA SER A 7 17.85 0.16 30.83
C SER A 7 18.46 -0.47 29.59
N GLN A 8 18.63 -1.79 29.59
CA GLN A 8 19.02 -2.56 28.41
C GLN A 8 17.90 -3.51 28.05
N ILE A 9 17.40 -3.42 26.82
CA ILE A 9 16.35 -4.28 26.29
C ILE A 9 16.92 -5.05 25.10
N THR A 10 16.72 -6.37 25.08
CA THR A 10 17.07 -7.20 23.92
C THR A 10 15.80 -7.63 23.20
N TYR A 11 15.79 -7.38 21.90
CA TYR A 11 14.79 -7.84 20.96
C TYR A 11 15.38 -8.94 20.08
N ALA A 12 14.56 -9.85 19.56
CA ALA A 12 14.94 -10.63 18.39
C ALA A 12 13.78 -10.70 17.40
N TYR A 13 14.16 -10.80 16.14
CA TYR A 13 13.23 -10.89 15.03
C TYR A 13 13.83 -11.75 13.93
N GLU A 14 12.97 -12.42 13.14
CA GLU A 14 13.32 -13.42 12.11
C GLU A 14 14.30 -12.95 11.00
N PHE A 15 14.89 -11.76 11.12
CA PHE A 15 16.00 -11.32 10.30
C PHE A 15 17.34 -11.77 10.85
N THR A 16 18.06 -12.54 10.03
CA THR A 16 19.41 -13.01 10.35
C THR A 16 20.50 -12.15 9.75
N ASN A 17 20.24 -11.41 8.66
CA ASN A 17 21.24 -10.62 7.93
C ASN A 17 21.00 -9.11 7.99
N ILE A 18 21.18 -8.53 9.18
CA ILE A 18 21.04 -7.10 9.41
C ILE A 18 22.11 -6.59 10.37
N GLU A 19 22.93 -5.65 9.92
CA GLU A 19 23.89 -4.95 10.76
C GLU A 19 23.42 -3.53 10.98
N ILE A 20 23.20 -3.16 12.24
CA ILE A 20 22.70 -1.85 12.58
C ILE A 20 23.40 -1.25 13.79
N PHE A 21 23.63 0.05 13.72
CA PHE A 21 23.99 0.89 14.84
C PHE A 21 23.49 2.31 14.61
N PHE A 22 22.69 2.85 15.54
CA PHE A 22 22.39 4.28 15.57
C PHE A 22 22.04 4.77 16.97
N LYS A 23 22.09 6.09 17.12
CA LYS A 23 21.70 6.79 18.34
C LYS A 23 20.47 7.65 18.07
N TYR A 24 19.59 7.72 19.05
CA TYR A 24 18.44 8.62 19.02
C TYR A 24 18.17 9.11 20.44
N LYS A 25 18.29 10.41 20.67
CA LYS A 25 18.21 11.02 22.00
C LYS A 25 19.14 10.31 23.00
N ASN A 26 18.60 9.83 24.11
CA ASN A 26 19.29 9.09 25.17
C ASN A 26 19.42 7.59 24.90
N MET A 27 19.21 7.14 23.65
CA MET A 27 19.15 5.73 23.28
C MET A 27 20.22 5.34 22.27
N THR A 28 20.70 4.10 22.38
CA THR A 28 21.57 3.45 21.40
C THR A 28 20.94 2.11 21.00
N PHE A 29 20.73 1.92 19.70
CA PHE A 29 20.18 0.67 19.15
C PHE A 29 21.19 0.01 18.24
N PHE A 30 21.44 -1.29 18.43
CA PHE A 30 22.43 -2.02 17.64
C PHE A 30 22.15 -3.51 17.54
N SER A 31 22.55 -4.12 16.42
CA SER A 31 22.54 -5.58 16.25
C SER A 31 23.72 -6.24 16.95
N THR A 32 23.53 -7.48 17.37
CA THR A 32 24.60 -8.35 17.90
C THR A 32 24.85 -9.53 16.97
N ASP A 33 25.97 -10.23 17.16
CA ASP A 33 26.30 -11.45 16.41
C ASP A 33 25.56 -12.70 16.92
N ASN A 34 24.77 -12.56 18.00
CA ASN A 34 24.01 -13.66 18.57
C ASN A 34 22.76 -13.96 17.73
N LEU A 35 22.51 -15.25 17.53
CA LEU A 35 21.27 -15.77 16.99
C LEU A 35 20.47 -16.47 18.10
N THR A 36 19.17 -16.21 18.13
CA THR A 36 18.23 -16.81 19.07
C THR A 36 17.08 -17.42 18.29
N SER A 37 16.55 -18.54 18.76
CA SER A 37 15.36 -19.15 18.15
C SER A 37 14.10 -18.40 18.59
N VAL A 38 13.32 -17.92 17.62
CA VAL A 38 11.95 -17.44 17.83
C VAL A 38 10.99 -18.47 17.27
N TYR A 39 9.87 -18.64 17.96
CA TYR A 39 8.80 -19.51 17.51
C TYR A 39 7.76 -18.66 16.80
N THR A 40 7.54 -18.95 15.53
CA THR A 40 6.42 -18.43 14.75
C THR A 40 5.48 -19.56 14.37
N ASP A 41 4.34 -19.21 13.77
CA ASP A 41 3.33 -20.18 13.35
C ASP A 41 3.89 -21.21 12.34
N ASN A 42 4.98 -20.86 11.65
CA ASN A 42 5.71 -21.70 10.70
C ASN A 42 6.83 -22.55 11.35
N GLY A 43 7.00 -22.50 12.66
CA GLY A 43 7.99 -23.26 13.43
C GLY A 43 9.08 -22.40 14.07
N ALA A 44 10.20 -23.02 14.43
CA ALA A 44 11.34 -22.31 15.02
C ALA A 44 12.22 -21.68 13.92
N SER A 45 12.32 -20.36 13.89
CA SER A 45 13.21 -19.61 13.02
C SER A 45 14.40 -19.05 13.82
N GLN A 46 15.55 -18.87 13.15
CA GLN A 46 16.71 -18.20 13.75
C GLN A 46 16.56 -16.69 13.55
N ALA A 47 16.86 -15.91 14.59
CA ALA A 47 16.70 -14.47 14.60
C ALA A 47 17.94 -13.80 15.19
N ARG A 48 18.35 -12.66 14.62
CA ARG A 48 19.43 -11.84 15.18
C ARG A 48 18.94 -11.09 16.42
N GLU A 49 19.74 -11.09 17.48
CA GLU A 49 19.45 -10.27 18.66
C GLU A 49 19.85 -8.81 18.42
N PHE A 50 18.95 -7.89 18.79
CA PHE A 50 19.20 -6.44 18.83
C PHE A 50 19.16 -5.94 20.26
N LYS A 51 20.04 -5.01 20.59
CA LYS A 51 20.08 -4.36 21.90
C LYS A 51 19.70 -2.89 21.80
N LEU A 52 18.85 -2.47 22.71
CA LEU A 52 18.46 -1.09 22.94
C LEU A 52 18.91 -0.70 24.34
N ASN A 53 19.83 0.27 24.41
CA ASN A 53 20.30 0.84 25.66
C ASN A 53 19.67 2.22 25.85
N CYS A 54 19.14 2.50 27.04
CA CYS A 54 18.54 3.79 27.40
C CYS A 54 19.13 4.31 28.71
N ILE A 55 19.38 5.62 28.77
CA ILE A 55 19.86 6.30 29.98
C ILE A 55 18.86 7.37 30.37
N THR A 56 18.27 7.29 31.56
CA THR A 56 17.13 8.14 31.93
C THR A 56 17.25 8.64 33.36
N SER A 57 16.94 9.91 33.56
CA SER A 57 16.80 10.49 34.90
C SER A 57 15.34 10.31 35.35
N ILE A 58 15.13 9.74 36.54
CA ILE A 58 13.81 9.60 37.16
C ILE A 58 13.81 10.20 38.56
N GLU A 59 12.63 10.57 39.06
CA GLU A 59 12.55 11.16 40.39
C GLU A 59 12.88 10.13 41.49
N GLU A 60 13.47 10.59 42.60
CA GLU A 60 13.88 9.70 43.69
C GLU A 60 12.76 8.79 44.20
N HIS A 61 11.54 9.33 44.23
CA HIS A 61 10.35 8.67 44.76
C HIS A 61 9.77 7.61 43.80
N GLU A 62 10.19 7.59 42.53
CA GLU A 62 9.66 6.69 41.50
C GLU A 62 10.38 5.32 41.50
N GLY A 63 9.72 4.25 41.07
CA GLY A 63 10.38 2.95 40.91
C GLY A 63 11.36 2.94 39.73
N ILE A 64 12.37 2.06 39.73
CA ILE A 64 13.29 1.89 38.58
C ILE A 64 12.51 1.61 37.28
N ASN A 65 11.43 0.84 37.38
CA ASN A 65 10.56 0.47 36.26
C ASN A 65 9.87 1.68 35.61
N GLU A 66 9.72 2.81 36.32
CA GLU A 66 9.12 4.05 35.78
C GLU A 66 9.98 4.67 34.67
N SER A 67 11.27 4.31 34.57
CA SER A 67 12.11 4.66 33.42
C SER A 67 11.46 4.30 32.07
N ASN A 68 10.69 3.21 32.02
CA ASN A 68 9.94 2.81 30.82
C ASN A 68 8.91 3.86 30.40
N ARG A 69 8.27 4.56 31.34
CA ARG A 69 7.28 5.61 31.07
C ARG A 69 7.92 6.79 30.33
N TYR A 70 9.08 7.25 30.80
CA TYR A 70 9.83 8.36 30.19
C TYR A 70 10.43 7.98 28.83
N ASN A 71 10.85 6.72 28.68
CA ASN A 71 11.49 6.26 27.45
C ASN A 71 10.50 5.78 26.39
N ARG A 72 9.24 5.49 26.75
CA ARG A 72 8.30 4.76 25.89
C ARG A 72 8.17 5.34 24.49
N ALA A 73 8.00 6.66 24.38
CA ALA A 73 7.85 7.33 23.11
C ALA A 73 9.10 7.17 22.23
N SER A 74 10.29 7.35 22.81
CA SER A 74 11.55 7.21 22.09
C SER A 74 11.85 5.76 21.69
N ILE A 75 11.47 4.78 22.52
CA ILE A 75 11.53 3.35 22.15
C ILE A 75 10.64 3.08 20.94
N LEU A 76 9.40 3.60 20.95
CA LEU A 76 8.47 3.43 19.83
C LEU A 76 9.01 4.08 18.55
N THR A 77 9.66 5.24 18.64
CA THR A 77 10.33 5.89 17.50
C THR A 77 11.46 5.04 16.94
N VAL A 78 12.38 4.57 17.79
CA VAL A 78 13.50 3.70 17.37
C VAL A 78 12.99 2.45 16.66
N LEU A 79 12.00 1.76 17.24
CA LEU A 79 11.40 0.59 16.62
C LEU A 79 10.66 0.95 15.32
N GLY A 80 10.07 2.15 15.22
CA GLY A 80 9.38 2.64 14.02
C GLY A 80 10.35 2.84 12.86
N VAL A 81 11.51 3.46 13.11
CA VAL A 81 12.57 3.62 12.11
C VAL A 81 13.01 2.25 11.58
N ILE A 82 13.24 1.27 12.44
CA ILE A 82 13.73 -0.04 11.99
C ILE A 82 12.66 -0.85 11.29
N SER A 83 11.42 -0.81 11.80
CA SER A 83 10.29 -1.43 11.12
C SER A 83 10.16 -0.91 9.69
N PHE A 84 10.41 0.39 9.48
CA PHE A 84 10.29 1.02 8.17
C PHE A 84 11.36 0.60 7.18
N PHE A 85 12.60 0.34 7.59
CA PHE A 85 13.63 -0.17 6.68
C PHE A 85 13.46 -1.67 6.40
N VAL A 86 12.94 -2.41 7.36
CA VAL A 86 12.88 -3.87 7.31
C VAL A 86 11.56 -4.38 6.71
N GLY A 87 10.52 -3.54 6.63
CA GLY A 87 9.20 -3.95 6.14
C GLY A 87 8.29 -4.57 7.21
N ILE A 88 8.84 -4.92 8.38
CA ILE A 88 8.14 -5.73 9.38
C ILE A 88 7.82 -4.89 10.63
N PRO A 89 6.59 -4.96 11.17
CA PRO A 89 6.16 -4.12 12.29
C PRO A 89 6.73 -4.57 13.64
N LEU A 90 7.88 -4.01 14.03
CA LEU A 90 8.51 -4.28 15.32
C LEU A 90 7.74 -3.61 16.48
N THR A 91 7.14 -4.43 17.33
CA THR A 91 6.50 -3.97 18.57
C THR A 91 7.37 -4.22 19.80
N VAL A 92 7.01 -3.59 20.91
CA VAL A 92 7.70 -3.77 22.20
C VAL A 92 7.53 -5.17 22.81
N TYR A 93 6.61 -5.97 22.28
CA TYR A 93 6.32 -7.31 22.78
C TYR A 93 7.30 -8.35 22.26
N HIS A 94 8.13 -8.00 21.27
CA HIS A 94 9.24 -8.83 20.78
C HIS A 94 10.48 -8.79 21.69
N LYS A 95 10.29 -8.34 22.94
CA LYS A 95 11.34 -8.31 23.96
C LYS A 95 11.60 -9.73 24.46
N ILE A 96 12.84 -10.19 24.35
CA ILE A 96 13.28 -11.47 24.96
C ILE A 96 13.69 -11.27 26.41
N LYS A 97 14.52 -10.26 26.65
CA LYS A 97 15.13 -9.98 27.97
C LYS A 97 15.28 -8.47 28.17
N GLY A 98 15.28 -8.03 29.42
CA GLY A 98 15.69 -6.68 29.74
C GLY A 98 16.05 -6.51 31.19
N GLU A 99 16.91 -5.53 31.45
CA GLU A 99 17.51 -5.26 32.75
C GLU A 99 17.51 -3.75 32.98
N ASP A 100 17.09 -3.32 34.18
CA ASP A 100 17.12 -1.93 34.60
C ASP A 100 18.03 -1.78 35.84
N THR A 101 18.94 -0.81 35.83
CA THR A 101 19.98 -0.64 36.87
C THR A 101 20.16 0.84 37.25
N ILE A 102 20.41 1.13 38.54
CA ILE A 102 20.57 2.50 39.09
C ILE A 102 21.97 3.10 38.84
N ILE A 103 22.90 2.32 38.33
CA ILE A 103 24.27 2.74 38.05
C ILE A 103 24.63 2.20 36.67
N PRO A 104 25.06 3.03 35.71
CA PRO A 104 25.41 2.55 34.38
C PRO A 104 26.62 1.63 34.53
N ASN A 105 26.41 0.32 34.41
CA ASN A 105 27.51 -0.63 34.35
C ASN A 105 27.88 -0.85 32.88
N ASN A 106 29.09 -0.39 32.54
CA ASN A 106 29.85 -0.61 31.30
C ASN A 106 29.50 0.23 30.07
N SER A 107 30.57 0.77 29.47
CA SER A 107 30.69 1.45 28.18
C SER A 107 29.44 1.45 27.29
N ILE A 108 28.86 2.63 27.09
CA ILE A 108 27.94 2.85 25.97
C ILE A 108 28.72 2.43 24.72
N TYR A 109 28.22 1.41 24.05
CA TYR A 109 28.84 0.88 22.85
C TYR A 109 28.82 1.98 21.80
N GLU A 110 29.99 2.54 21.46
CA GLU A 110 30.10 3.56 20.44
C GLU A 110 30.62 2.94 19.14
N LYS A 111 29.79 3.00 18.11
CA LYS A 111 30.14 2.65 16.75
C LYS A 111 29.74 3.79 15.81
N PRO A 112 30.27 3.81 14.57
CA PRO A 112 29.72 4.68 13.54
C PRO A 112 28.28 4.28 13.23
N LEU A 113 27.48 5.27 12.80
CA LEU A 113 26.17 5.03 12.21
C LEU A 113 26.29 3.99 11.10
N LYS A 114 25.44 2.96 11.14
CA LYS A 114 25.47 1.89 10.14
C LYS A 114 24.10 1.24 10.01
N LEU A 115 23.70 0.94 8.77
CA LEU A 115 22.55 0.10 8.47
C LEU A 115 22.83 -0.70 7.19
N ILE A 116 22.99 -2.02 7.35
CA ILE A 116 23.10 -2.96 6.24
C ILE A 116 22.00 -4.00 6.40
N ILE A 117 21.20 -4.22 5.36
CA ILE A 117 20.13 -5.21 5.31
C ILE A 117 20.37 -6.05 4.06
N GLU A 118 20.45 -7.37 4.20
CA GLU A 118 20.63 -8.30 3.06
C GLU A 118 21.79 -7.94 2.10
N ASN A 119 22.85 -7.33 2.65
CA ASN A 119 24.03 -6.79 1.94
C ASN A 119 23.82 -5.47 1.17
N GLU A 120 22.63 -4.86 1.23
CA GLU A 120 22.41 -3.48 0.78
C GLU A 120 22.72 -2.48 1.92
N ASP A 121 23.46 -1.42 1.62
CA ASP A 121 23.84 -0.39 2.59
C ASP A 121 22.87 0.79 2.56
N TYR A 122 22.07 0.91 3.63
CA TYR A 122 21.10 1.97 3.85
C TYR A 122 21.60 3.05 4.82
N THR A 123 22.90 3.06 5.17
CA THR A 123 23.46 3.97 6.19
C THR A 123 23.20 5.45 5.89
N GLN A 124 23.32 5.87 4.63
CA GLN A 124 23.03 7.26 4.25
C GLN A 124 21.54 7.58 4.36
N GLN A 125 20.66 6.65 3.99
CA GLN A 125 19.22 6.82 4.10
C GLN A 125 18.81 6.91 5.57
N LEU A 126 19.36 6.05 6.43
CA LEU A 126 19.16 6.13 7.87
C LEU A 126 19.61 7.48 8.43
N LYS A 127 20.75 8.01 7.96
CA LYS A 127 21.21 9.35 8.34
C LYS A 127 20.18 10.42 8.00
N SER A 128 19.62 10.41 6.78
CA SER A 128 18.57 11.34 6.38
C SER A 128 17.31 11.23 7.23
N VAL A 129 16.91 10.02 7.62
CA VAL A 129 15.77 9.82 8.55
C VAL A 129 16.06 10.44 9.91
N LEU A 130 17.28 10.25 10.45
CA LEU A 130 17.67 10.83 11.74
C LEU A 130 17.75 12.37 11.68
N GLU A 131 18.32 12.94 10.62
CA GLU A 131 18.33 14.39 10.38
C GLU A 131 16.89 14.94 10.27
N LYS A 132 15.98 14.20 9.62
CA LYS A 132 14.58 14.61 9.50
C LYS A 132 13.86 14.54 10.84
N LEU A 133 14.12 13.50 11.65
CA LEU A 133 13.61 13.36 13.02
C LEU A 133 14.05 14.51 13.92
N GLU A 134 15.23 15.09 13.72
CA GLU A 134 15.68 16.28 14.46
C GLU A 134 14.91 17.54 14.04
N SER A 135 14.53 17.64 12.76
CA SER A 135 13.83 18.82 12.22
C SER A 135 12.31 18.81 12.39
N ASP A 136 11.69 17.63 12.32
CA ASP A 136 10.24 17.46 12.19
C ASP A 136 9.79 16.16 12.90
N GLU A 137 10.16 16.05 14.18
CA GLU A 137 10.00 14.83 14.98
C GLU A 137 8.54 14.35 14.99
N GLU A 138 7.59 15.25 15.25
CA GLU A 138 6.17 14.90 15.43
C GLU A 138 5.58 14.27 14.16
N ILE A 139 5.86 14.85 12.99
CA ILE A 139 5.34 14.34 11.72
C ILE A 139 6.00 13.02 11.38
N VAL A 140 7.33 12.92 11.47
CA VAL A 140 8.06 11.69 11.13
C VAL A 140 7.61 10.54 12.04
N VAL A 141 7.57 10.75 13.36
CA VAL A 141 7.11 9.73 14.32
C VAL A 141 5.68 9.31 14.00
N SER A 142 4.80 10.27 13.71
CA SER A 142 3.40 9.99 13.40
C SER A 142 3.22 9.19 12.10
N LEU A 143 4.04 9.46 11.07
CA LEU A 143 4.02 8.71 9.81
C LEU A 143 4.51 7.27 10.00
N LEU A 144 5.68 7.10 10.65
CA LEU A 144 6.29 5.79 10.88
C LEU A 144 5.42 4.92 11.80
N ASP A 145 4.83 5.51 12.86
CA ASP A 145 3.98 4.77 13.80
C ASP A 145 2.66 4.31 13.14
N ARG A 146 2.00 5.17 12.35
CA ARG A 146 0.78 4.78 11.63
C ARG A 146 1.04 3.69 10.60
N TRP A 147 2.15 3.78 9.86
CA TRP A 147 2.53 2.76 8.88
C TRP A 147 2.83 1.43 9.57
N ARG A 148 3.65 1.46 10.62
CA ARG A 148 3.94 0.28 11.45
C ARG A 148 2.68 -0.34 12.03
N LYS A 149 1.76 0.48 12.55
CA LYS A 149 0.49 0.01 13.10
C LYS A 149 -0.39 -0.64 12.03
N ALA A 150 -0.46 -0.06 10.83
CA ALA A 150 -1.20 -0.64 9.72
C ALA A 150 -0.65 -2.02 9.35
N ASN A 151 0.68 -2.14 9.20
CA ASN A 151 1.32 -3.43 8.92
C ASN A 151 1.11 -4.44 10.05
N TYR A 152 1.12 -4.00 11.31
CA TYR A 152 0.82 -4.86 12.46
C TYR A 152 -0.61 -5.42 12.36
N LEU A 153 -1.59 -4.57 12.05
CA LEU A 153 -2.99 -4.99 11.89
C LEU A 153 -3.17 -5.97 10.72
N VAL A 154 -2.49 -5.75 9.60
CA VAL A 154 -2.49 -6.69 8.47
C VAL A 154 -1.91 -8.04 8.90
N ASN A 155 -0.76 -8.05 9.58
CA ASN A 155 -0.12 -9.28 10.03
C ASN A 155 -0.98 -10.06 11.05
N GLU A 156 -1.66 -9.37 11.96
CA GLU A 156 -2.57 -9.98 12.95
C GLU A 156 -3.90 -10.45 12.33
N SER A 157 -4.21 -10.03 11.11
CA SER A 157 -5.46 -10.41 10.42
C SER A 157 -5.45 -11.83 9.87
N VAL A 158 -4.42 -12.63 10.18
CA VAL A 158 -4.13 -14.02 9.75
C VAL A 158 -5.36 -14.73 9.19
N ASP A 159 -5.35 -14.90 7.86
CA ASP A 159 -6.38 -15.49 7.00
C ASP A 159 -7.79 -14.90 7.12
N ALA A 160 -8.22 -14.29 8.20
CA ALA A 160 -9.62 -13.99 8.48
C ALA A 160 -9.97 -12.50 8.31
N ASN A 161 -9.14 -11.73 7.61
CA ASN A 161 -9.36 -10.32 7.23
C ASN A 161 -9.72 -9.38 8.40
N LEU A 162 -9.33 -9.75 9.63
CA LEU A 162 -9.89 -9.25 10.88
C LEU A 162 -9.79 -7.72 11.07
N TYR A 163 -8.68 -7.11 10.66
CA TYR A 163 -8.38 -5.70 10.87
C TYR A 163 -8.09 -4.94 9.57
N HIS A 164 -8.61 -5.45 8.44
CA HIS A 164 -8.34 -4.89 7.13
C HIS A 164 -8.90 -3.47 6.98
N ASP A 165 -10.11 -3.22 7.49
CA ASP A 165 -10.73 -1.89 7.45
C ASP A 165 -9.90 -0.88 8.28
N GLU A 166 -9.45 -1.26 9.48
CA GLU A 166 -8.60 -0.43 10.34
C GLU A 166 -7.19 -0.18 9.74
N ALA A 167 -6.64 -1.18 9.06
CA ALA A 167 -5.38 -1.05 8.33
C ALA A 167 -5.52 -0.04 7.17
N ILE A 168 -6.57 -0.18 6.34
CA ILE A 168 -6.87 0.76 5.24
C ILE A 168 -7.01 2.19 5.77
N LEU A 169 -7.77 2.39 6.85
CA LEU A 169 -7.92 3.71 7.48
C LEU A 169 -6.58 4.25 7.98
N SER A 170 -5.74 3.39 8.58
CA SER A 170 -4.42 3.79 9.07
C SER A 170 -3.49 4.24 7.94
N TYR A 171 -3.47 3.51 6.82
CA TYR A 171 -2.74 3.94 5.62
C TYR A 171 -3.32 5.23 5.02
N PHE A 172 -4.64 5.37 5.01
CA PHE A 172 -5.28 6.57 4.48
C PHE A 172 -4.94 7.82 5.30
N HIS A 173 -4.85 7.71 6.63
CA HIS A 173 -4.40 8.81 7.49
C HIS A 173 -2.96 9.26 7.19
N ILE A 174 -2.09 8.36 6.73
CA ILE A 174 -0.73 8.73 6.27
C ILE A 174 -0.83 9.63 5.04
N ILE A 175 -1.66 9.22 4.07
CA ILE A 175 -1.90 9.99 2.85
C ILE A 175 -2.48 11.37 3.20
N GLU A 176 -3.50 11.44 4.06
CA GLU A 176 -4.12 12.68 4.51
C GLU A 176 -3.10 13.61 5.19
N LEU A 177 -2.28 13.08 6.12
CA LEU A 177 -1.25 13.86 6.82
C LEU A 177 -0.24 14.47 5.84
N ILE A 178 0.28 13.68 4.91
CA ILE A 178 1.22 14.18 3.89
C ILE A 178 0.53 15.21 2.99
N CYS A 179 -0.72 14.96 2.58
CA CYS A 179 -1.49 15.92 1.80
C CYS A 179 -1.68 17.25 2.52
N GLU A 180 -1.94 17.26 3.82
CA GLU A 180 -2.10 18.49 4.60
C GLU A 180 -0.83 19.35 4.59
N ILE A 181 0.35 18.73 4.71
CA ILE A 181 1.66 19.40 4.66
C ILE A 181 1.84 20.16 3.33
N TYR A 182 1.47 19.55 2.21
CA TYR A 182 1.68 20.12 0.87
C TYR A 182 0.47 20.91 0.32
N SER A 183 -0.73 20.71 0.86
CA SER A 183 -1.98 21.29 0.33
C SER A 183 -2.05 22.82 0.43
N LYS A 184 -1.33 23.43 1.39
CA LYS A 184 -1.23 24.89 1.49
C LYS A 184 -0.58 25.48 0.24
N GLY A 185 0.42 24.81 -0.33
CA GLY A 185 1.06 25.21 -1.59
C GLY A 185 0.11 25.12 -2.77
N LEU A 186 -0.65 24.03 -2.88
CA LEU A 186 -1.60 23.82 -3.99
C LEU A 186 -2.61 24.96 -4.12
N ARG A 187 -3.18 25.45 -3.02
CA ARG A 187 -4.15 26.56 -3.08
C ARG A 187 -3.51 27.85 -3.58
N ILE A 188 -2.30 28.15 -3.10
CA ILE A 188 -1.54 29.33 -3.52
C ILE A 188 -1.23 29.23 -5.02
N ASP A 189 -0.71 28.09 -5.48
CA ASP A 189 -0.37 27.85 -6.89
C ASP A 189 -1.60 28.01 -7.81
N LEU A 190 -2.76 27.50 -7.39
CA LEU A 190 -4.00 27.64 -8.15
C LEU A 190 -4.49 29.10 -8.20
N GLU A 191 -4.42 29.83 -7.09
CA GLU A 191 -4.79 31.23 -7.03
C GLU A 191 -3.86 32.13 -7.87
N GLU A 192 -2.57 31.80 -7.93
CA GLU A 192 -1.59 32.47 -8.79
C GLU A 192 -1.81 32.16 -10.28
N ASN A 193 -2.10 30.91 -10.63
CA ASN A 193 -2.42 30.52 -12.00
C ASN A 193 -3.71 31.21 -12.50
N ILE A 194 -4.76 31.28 -11.68
CA ILE A 194 -5.99 32.03 -12.00
C ILE A 194 -5.65 33.50 -12.25
N LYS A 195 -4.83 34.11 -11.38
CA LYS A 195 -4.39 35.50 -11.55
C LYS A 195 -3.68 35.67 -12.90
N GLY A 196 -2.74 34.78 -13.24
CA GLY A 196 -2.01 34.79 -14.51
C GLY A 196 -2.92 34.69 -15.73
N TYR A 197 -3.87 33.76 -15.74
CA TYR A 197 -4.82 33.60 -16.86
C TYR A 197 -5.75 34.81 -17.03
N VAL A 198 -6.24 35.38 -15.93
CA VAL A 198 -7.10 36.57 -15.96
C VAL A 198 -6.31 37.78 -16.45
N GLU A 199 -5.07 37.97 -15.98
CA GLU A 199 -4.18 39.02 -16.49
C GLU A 199 -3.90 38.87 -17.98
N GLU A 200 -3.59 37.66 -18.43
CA GLU A 200 -3.30 37.38 -19.84
C GLU A 200 -4.53 37.66 -20.72
N PHE A 201 -5.71 37.22 -20.29
CA PHE A 201 -6.96 37.46 -21.00
C PHE A 201 -7.25 38.97 -21.16
N TYR A 202 -7.13 39.74 -20.08
CA TYR A 202 -7.35 41.19 -20.14
C TYR A 202 -6.27 41.93 -20.94
N LYS A 203 -4.99 41.53 -20.82
CA LYS A 203 -3.92 42.11 -21.64
C LYS A 203 -4.13 41.84 -23.13
N LYS A 204 -4.47 40.60 -23.50
CA LYS A 204 -4.58 40.18 -24.91
C LYS A 204 -5.85 40.66 -25.60
N HIS A 205 -6.98 40.72 -24.89
CA HIS A 205 -8.29 40.96 -25.51
C HIS A 205 -8.91 42.31 -25.18
N PHE A 206 -8.51 42.93 -24.07
CA PHE A 206 -9.09 44.19 -23.59
C PHE A 206 -8.09 45.35 -23.52
N PHE A 207 -6.79 45.08 -23.69
CA PHE A 207 -5.71 46.08 -23.78
C PHE A 207 -5.71 47.10 -22.63
N PHE A 208 -6.04 46.64 -21.41
CA PHE A 208 -6.08 47.50 -20.22
C PHE A 208 -4.70 48.04 -19.85
N ASN A 209 -4.66 49.25 -19.28
CA ASN A 209 -3.47 49.80 -18.65
C ASN A 209 -3.22 49.15 -17.27
N GLU A 210 -2.01 49.29 -16.71
CA GLU A 210 -1.59 48.57 -15.48
C GLU A 210 -2.55 48.77 -14.29
N ASN A 211 -3.04 50.01 -14.08
CA ASN A 211 -3.98 50.31 -13.00
C ASN A 211 -5.36 49.70 -13.21
N GLN A 212 -5.88 49.69 -14.45
CA GLN A 212 -7.16 49.04 -14.78
C GLN A 212 -7.04 47.52 -14.67
N LEU A 213 -5.91 46.97 -15.11
CA LEU A 213 -5.60 45.55 -15.05
C LEU A 213 -5.63 45.05 -13.60
N GLU A 214 -4.91 45.69 -12.69
CA GLU A 214 -4.80 45.25 -11.30
C GLU A 214 -6.16 45.28 -10.58
N SER A 215 -6.97 46.32 -10.82
CA SER A 215 -8.31 46.42 -10.21
C SER A 215 -9.29 45.34 -10.70
N GLN A 216 -9.26 45.01 -12.00
CA GLN A 216 -10.16 44.01 -12.59
C GLN A 216 -9.69 42.59 -12.30
N VAL A 217 -8.37 42.35 -12.31
CA VAL A 217 -7.80 41.05 -11.93
C VAL A 217 -8.16 40.73 -10.48
N ASN A 218 -8.07 41.69 -9.56
CA ASN A 218 -8.39 41.43 -8.15
C ASN A 218 -9.88 41.16 -7.91
N SER A 219 -10.79 41.85 -8.61
CA SER A 219 -12.24 41.61 -8.48
C SER A 219 -12.64 40.24 -9.08
N VAL A 220 -12.09 39.91 -10.24
CA VAL A 220 -12.39 38.69 -10.99
C VAL A 220 -11.72 37.48 -10.37
N LYS A 221 -10.48 37.60 -9.87
CA LYS A 221 -9.77 36.54 -9.15
C LYS A 221 -10.64 35.97 -8.04
N LYS A 222 -11.25 36.82 -7.21
CA LYS A 222 -12.10 36.36 -6.10
C LYS A 222 -13.26 35.48 -6.58
N VAL A 223 -13.96 35.91 -7.65
CA VAL A 223 -15.07 35.16 -8.23
C VAL A 223 -14.59 33.83 -8.82
N PHE A 224 -13.50 33.85 -9.59
CA PHE A 224 -12.95 32.64 -10.21
C PHE A 224 -12.41 31.65 -9.16
N THR A 225 -11.77 32.13 -8.10
CA THR A 225 -11.36 31.29 -6.96
C THR A 225 -12.56 30.62 -6.31
N GLU A 226 -13.64 31.36 -6.03
CA GLU A 226 -14.85 30.77 -5.43
C GLU A 226 -15.54 29.76 -6.37
N VAL A 227 -15.57 30.01 -7.68
CA VAL A 227 -16.24 29.14 -8.66
C VAL A 227 -15.41 27.88 -8.99
N LEU A 228 -14.10 28.02 -9.20
CA LEU A 228 -13.24 26.93 -9.68
C LEU A 228 -12.63 26.09 -8.55
N ILE A 229 -12.26 26.72 -7.43
CA ILE A 229 -11.60 26.05 -6.31
C ILE A 229 -12.63 25.68 -5.23
N GLY A 230 -13.66 26.51 -5.06
CA GLY A 230 -14.64 26.35 -4.00
C GLY A 230 -14.08 26.72 -2.62
N ARG A 231 -14.78 26.31 -1.56
CA ARG A 231 -14.34 26.54 -0.17
C ARG A 231 -13.16 25.65 0.19
N ASP A 232 -13.28 24.36 -0.12
CA ASP A 232 -12.32 23.32 0.19
C ASP A 232 -11.95 22.51 -1.06
N LEU A 233 -10.65 22.24 -1.21
CA LEU A 233 -10.15 21.34 -2.25
C LEU A 233 -10.55 19.90 -1.94
N ALA A 234 -11.13 19.22 -2.94
CA ALA A 234 -11.45 17.79 -2.84
C ALA A 234 -10.18 16.96 -2.53
N LEU A 235 -10.34 15.94 -1.70
CA LEU A 235 -9.23 15.11 -1.25
C LEU A 235 -8.48 14.43 -2.40
N SER A 236 -9.20 13.93 -3.42
CA SER A 236 -8.59 13.35 -4.63
C SER A 236 -7.60 14.33 -5.30
N HIS A 237 -7.95 15.62 -5.41
CA HIS A 237 -7.05 16.62 -5.99
C HIS A 237 -5.79 16.84 -5.15
N LYS A 238 -5.93 16.88 -3.81
CA LYS A 238 -4.78 17.02 -2.90
C LYS A 238 -3.82 15.84 -3.03
N ILE A 239 -4.35 14.62 -3.07
CA ILE A 239 -3.56 13.39 -3.21
C ILE A 239 -2.84 13.39 -4.56
N LYS A 240 -3.56 13.62 -5.66
CA LYS A 240 -2.98 13.65 -7.01
C LYS A 240 -1.90 14.72 -7.14
N PHE A 241 -2.07 15.90 -6.54
CA PHE A 241 -1.04 16.93 -6.52
C PHE A 241 0.24 16.49 -5.81
N VAL A 242 0.13 15.86 -4.64
CA VAL A 242 1.31 15.35 -3.91
C VAL A 242 2.01 14.26 -4.71
N LEU A 243 1.26 13.35 -5.32
CA LEU A 243 1.82 12.29 -6.17
C LEU A 243 2.54 12.87 -7.39
N THR A 244 2.00 13.92 -8.02
CA THR A 244 2.70 14.65 -9.09
C THR A 244 4.01 15.25 -8.58
N LYS A 245 3.99 15.90 -7.41
CA LYS A 245 5.20 16.50 -6.82
C LYS A 245 6.30 15.46 -6.53
N PHE A 246 5.91 14.24 -6.21
CA PHE A 246 6.83 13.12 -5.97
C PHE A 246 7.13 12.28 -7.22
N ASN A 247 6.65 12.68 -8.40
CA ASN A 247 6.81 11.95 -9.66
C ASN A 247 6.25 10.51 -9.59
N MET A 248 5.14 10.32 -8.88
CA MET A 248 4.45 9.03 -8.72
C MET A 248 3.08 8.99 -9.39
N LEU A 249 2.59 10.11 -9.94
CA LEU A 249 1.28 10.14 -10.58
C LEU A 249 1.39 9.65 -12.03
N ASN A 250 0.66 8.58 -12.33
CA ASN A 250 0.38 8.12 -13.68
C ASN A 250 -1.14 7.78 -13.78
N PRO A 251 -1.68 7.48 -14.98
CA PRO A 251 -3.11 7.17 -15.14
C PRO A 251 -3.61 5.96 -14.32
N PHE A 252 -2.74 4.97 -14.07
CA PHE A 252 -3.05 3.76 -13.30
C PHE A 252 -3.13 4.07 -11.80
N VAL A 253 -2.16 4.83 -11.29
CA VAL A 253 -2.15 5.33 -9.91
C VAL A 253 -3.34 6.25 -9.67
N GLU A 254 -3.69 7.12 -10.63
CA GLU A 254 -4.90 7.96 -10.54
C GLU A 254 -6.16 7.10 -10.35
N TYR A 255 -6.33 6.07 -11.16
CA TYR A 255 -7.46 5.15 -11.06
C TYR A 255 -7.45 4.39 -9.72
N PHE A 256 -6.28 3.93 -9.27
CA PHE A 256 -6.11 3.27 -7.98
C PHE A 256 -6.50 4.18 -6.81
N ILE A 257 -6.07 5.45 -6.80
CA ILE A 257 -6.43 6.42 -5.75
C ILE A 257 -7.94 6.65 -5.68
N ASP A 258 -8.61 6.75 -6.84
CA ASP A 258 -10.05 6.95 -6.84
C ASP A 258 -10.79 5.72 -6.26
N SER A 259 -10.28 4.50 -6.50
CA SER A 259 -10.76 3.27 -5.85
C SER A 259 -10.49 3.26 -4.33
N VAL A 260 -9.28 3.65 -3.89
CA VAL A 260 -8.94 3.77 -2.46
C VAL A 260 -9.88 4.73 -1.74
N ILE A 261 -10.17 5.90 -2.33
CA ILE A 261 -11.09 6.90 -1.75
C ILE A 261 -12.51 6.32 -1.64
N LYS A 262 -12.97 5.60 -2.68
CA LYS A 262 -14.27 4.94 -2.68
C LYS A 262 -14.37 3.92 -1.55
N THR A 263 -13.35 3.07 -1.37
CA THR A 263 -13.28 2.06 -0.30
C THR A 263 -13.26 2.72 1.07
N ARG A 264 -12.42 3.73 1.29
CA ARG A 264 -12.37 4.50 2.54
C ARG A 264 -13.73 5.12 2.87
N ASN A 265 -14.43 5.68 1.90
CA ASN A 265 -15.75 6.26 2.12
C ASN A 265 -16.81 5.19 2.45
N ALA A 266 -16.71 4.00 1.86
CA ALA A 266 -17.58 2.87 2.21
C ALA A 266 -17.40 2.45 3.68
N ILE A 267 -16.14 2.34 4.12
CA ILE A 267 -15.76 2.05 5.51
C ILE A 267 -16.27 3.16 6.44
N ALA A 268 -15.95 4.43 6.17
CA ALA A 268 -16.30 5.55 7.03
C ALA A 268 -17.82 5.77 7.20
N HIS A 269 -18.60 5.49 6.15
CA HIS A 269 -20.06 5.58 6.22
C HIS A 269 -20.73 4.34 6.84
N GLY A 270 -19.94 3.33 7.25
CA GLY A 270 -20.45 2.12 7.88
C GLY A 270 -21.52 1.44 7.03
N ARG A 271 -21.34 1.44 5.70
CA ARG A 271 -22.30 0.84 4.76
C ARG A 271 -22.24 -0.69 4.86
N PHE A 272 -22.67 -1.22 5.99
CA PHE A 272 -22.91 -2.64 6.15
C PHE A 272 -24.21 -3.01 5.45
N THR A 273 -24.12 -4.04 4.61
CA THR A 273 -25.25 -4.89 4.28
C THR A 273 -25.04 -6.18 5.05
N TYR A 274 -26.01 -6.59 5.85
CA TYR A 274 -26.06 -7.97 6.35
C TYR A 274 -25.79 -8.91 5.17
N GLN A 275 -24.77 -9.77 5.30
CA GLN A 275 -24.43 -10.76 4.30
C GLN A 275 -24.95 -12.11 4.76
N GLU A 276 -25.87 -12.70 4.00
CA GLU A 276 -26.41 -14.03 4.29
C GLU A 276 -25.39 -15.14 4.04
N LYS A 277 -24.42 -14.89 3.14
CA LYS A 277 -23.32 -15.79 2.78
C LYS A 277 -22.00 -15.03 2.87
N LEU A 278 -20.99 -15.67 3.48
CA LEU A 278 -19.62 -15.16 3.58
C LEU A 278 -18.68 -16.06 2.78
N SER A 279 -17.69 -15.47 2.13
CA SER A 279 -16.64 -16.19 1.40
C SER A 279 -15.63 -16.82 2.36
N TRP A 280 -14.97 -17.90 1.91
CA TRP A 280 -13.79 -18.44 2.59
C TRP A 280 -12.60 -17.54 2.24
N PRO A 281 -11.72 -17.20 3.19
CA PRO A 281 -11.79 -17.43 4.63
C PRO A 281 -12.96 -16.81 5.37
N LEU A 282 -13.65 -17.68 6.12
CA LEU A 282 -14.82 -17.29 6.90
C LEU A 282 -14.39 -16.25 7.92
N PRO A 283 -14.92 -15.03 7.80
CA PRO A 283 -14.44 -13.98 8.64
C PRO A 283 -15.06 -14.04 10.02
N PRO A 284 -14.32 -13.61 11.06
CA PRO A 284 -14.81 -13.59 12.42
C PRO A 284 -15.86 -12.48 12.62
N PHE A 285 -15.84 -11.46 11.77
CA PHE A 285 -16.75 -10.32 11.77
C PHE A 285 -17.17 -9.96 10.33
N PHE A 286 -18.31 -9.27 10.18
CA PHE A 286 -18.65 -8.69 8.88
C PHE A 286 -17.67 -7.57 8.52
N PHE A 287 -17.22 -7.52 7.27
CA PHE A 287 -16.40 -6.41 6.76
C PHE A 287 -17.26 -5.29 6.20
N MET A 288 -16.75 -4.05 6.28
CA MET A 288 -17.41 -2.90 5.66
C MET A 288 -17.10 -2.77 4.17
N SER A 289 -16.04 -3.42 3.69
CA SER A 289 -15.61 -3.31 2.30
C SER A 289 -15.23 -4.67 1.68
N ASN A 290 -15.90 -5.01 0.57
CA ASN A 290 -15.68 -6.27 -0.16
C ASN A 290 -14.37 -6.30 -0.97
N GLU A 291 -13.72 -5.14 -1.20
CA GLU A 291 -12.51 -5.00 -2.03
C GLU A 291 -11.24 -4.70 -1.20
N SER A 292 -11.30 -4.89 0.13
CA SER A 292 -10.22 -4.51 1.05
C SER A 292 -8.89 -5.22 0.74
N PHE A 293 -8.94 -6.52 0.46
CA PHE A 293 -7.75 -7.34 0.20
C PHE A 293 -6.94 -6.85 -1.00
N GLU A 294 -7.62 -6.48 -2.08
CA GLU A 294 -6.94 -6.11 -3.33
C GLU A 294 -6.22 -4.76 -3.24
N ILE A 295 -6.63 -3.91 -2.31
CA ILE A 295 -6.10 -2.56 -2.16
C ILE A 295 -4.96 -2.52 -1.14
N LEU A 296 -4.98 -3.42 -0.14
CA LEU A 296 -4.07 -3.37 1.02
C LEU A 296 -2.59 -3.44 0.63
N ASP A 297 -2.19 -4.42 -0.17
CA ASP A 297 -0.79 -4.58 -0.56
C ASP A 297 -0.29 -3.34 -1.31
N SER A 298 -1.03 -2.91 -2.33
CA SER A 298 -0.69 -1.72 -3.10
C SER A 298 -0.66 -0.46 -2.25
N LEU A 299 -1.55 -0.36 -1.26
CA LEU A 299 -1.65 0.79 -0.36
C LEU A 299 -0.49 0.82 0.65
N ASN A 300 -0.02 -0.35 1.12
CA ASN A 300 1.17 -0.47 1.97
C ASN A 300 2.39 0.11 1.24
N PHE A 301 2.69 -0.38 0.03
CA PHE A 301 3.84 0.10 -0.74
C PHE A 301 3.70 1.56 -1.17
N LEU A 302 2.50 2.00 -1.56
CA LEU A 302 2.24 3.41 -1.89
C LEU A 302 2.57 4.32 -0.69
N THR A 303 2.07 3.99 0.50
CA THR A 303 2.30 4.80 1.70
C THR A 303 3.75 4.73 2.18
N ALA A 304 4.41 3.57 2.08
CA ALA A 304 5.83 3.44 2.34
C ALA A 304 6.66 4.33 1.39
N ARG A 305 6.29 4.37 0.11
CA ARG A 305 6.94 5.24 -0.88
C ARG A 305 6.68 6.72 -0.62
N LEU A 306 5.45 7.10 -0.27
CA LEU A 306 5.11 8.48 0.11
C LEU A 306 5.92 8.95 1.32
N ILE A 307 6.05 8.12 2.35
CA ILE A 307 6.90 8.41 3.52
C ILE A 307 8.36 8.54 3.08
N SER A 308 8.86 7.65 2.23
CA SER A 308 10.24 7.71 1.71
C SER A 308 10.50 9.03 0.98
N CYS A 309 9.58 9.47 0.11
CA CYS A 309 9.69 10.75 -0.59
C CYS A 309 9.70 11.94 0.37
N TYR A 310 8.86 11.92 1.41
CA TYR A 310 8.83 12.97 2.43
C TYR A 310 10.13 13.00 3.28
N LEU A 311 10.71 11.84 3.58
CA LEU A 311 11.99 11.70 4.29
C LEU A 311 13.22 11.98 3.39
N GLY A 312 13.03 12.06 2.07
CA GLY A 312 14.12 12.27 1.11
C GLY A 312 14.97 11.03 0.84
N ILE A 313 14.39 9.83 0.95
CA ILE A 313 15.08 8.53 0.78
C ILE A 313 14.43 7.67 -0.32
N GLU A 314 15.08 6.57 -0.70
CA GLU A 314 14.67 5.69 -1.81
C GLU A 314 14.35 4.24 -1.41
N CYS A 315 14.36 3.92 -0.12
CA CYS A 315 14.22 2.56 0.43
C CYS A 315 13.10 1.72 -0.19
N TRP A 316 11.95 2.34 -0.51
CA TRP A 316 10.75 1.67 -1.04
C TRP A 316 10.46 1.96 -2.51
N LYS A 317 11.45 2.47 -3.25
CA LYS A 317 11.26 2.87 -4.65
C LYS A 317 11.10 1.66 -5.57
N LYS A 318 11.98 0.65 -5.43
CA LYS A 318 11.95 -0.56 -6.26
C LYS A 318 10.65 -1.34 -6.04
N ASP A 319 10.27 -1.57 -4.79
CA ASP A 319 9.05 -2.30 -4.45
C ASP A 319 7.80 -1.60 -4.97
N TRP A 320 7.76 -0.26 -4.86
CA TRP A 320 6.66 0.52 -5.45
C TRP A 320 6.63 0.41 -6.98
N GLU A 321 7.78 0.46 -7.66
CA GLU A 321 7.86 0.32 -9.13
C GLU A 321 7.44 -1.08 -9.61
N GLU A 322 7.57 -2.11 -8.78
CA GLU A 322 7.03 -3.45 -9.07
C GLU A 322 5.51 -3.48 -8.93
N VAL A 323 4.99 -2.98 -7.81
CA VAL A 323 3.56 -2.90 -7.54
C VAL A 323 2.82 -2.00 -8.53
N ASP A 324 3.42 -0.89 -8.96
CA ASP A 324 2.85 0.03 -9.94
C ASP A 324 2.48 -0.72 -11.23
N LYS A 325 3.34 -1.63 -11.71
CA LYS A 325 3.12 -2.42 -12.94
C LYS A 325 1.88 -3.33 -12.87
N ASP A 326 1.47 -3.69 -11.66
CA ASP A 326 0.33 -4.58 -11.41
C ASP A 326 -0.97 -3.84 -11.08
N LEU A 327 -0.94 -2.50 -11.04
CA LEU A 327 -2.15 -1.71 -10.80
C LEU A 327 -3.19 -1.88 -11.90
N MET A 328 -4.46 -1.80 -11.53
CA MET A 328 -5.57 -1.96 -12.46
C MET A 328 -5.59 -0.87 -13.54
N PRO A 329 -5.83 -1.22 -14.82
CA PRO A 329 -5.99 -0.25 -15.89
C PRO A 329 -7.30 0.53 -15.72
N PRO A 330 -7.34 1.82 -16.09
CA PRO A 330 -8.57 2.59 -16.07
C PRO A 330 -9.65 1.97 -16.96
N ASP A 331 -10.90 2.02 -16.54
CA ASP A 331 -12.03 1.42 -17.29
C ASP A 331 -12.03 1.80 -18.78
N LYS A 332 -11.79 3.09 -19.07
CA LYS A 332 -11.80 3.63 -20.44
C LYS A 332 -10.73 3.00 -21.32
N LEU A 333 -9.57 2.67 -20.74
CA LEU A 333 -8.47 2.03 -21.46
C LEU A 333 -8.86 0.60 -21.84
N LEU A 334 -9.42 -0.15 -20.88
CA LEU A 334 -9.88 -1.51 -21.14
C LEU A 334 -11.05 -1.54 -22.14
N GLU A 335 -12.01 -0.61 -22.03
CA GLU A 335 -13.10 -0.50 -23.01
C GLU A 335 -12.58 -0.23 -24.43
N LYS A 336 -11.57 0.63 -24.55
CA LYS A 336 -10.93 0.92 -25.82
C LYS A 336 -10.27 -0.34 -26.40
N PHE A 337 -9.52 -1.07 -25.58
CA PHE A 337 -8.90 -2.34 -25.97
C PHE A 337 -9.93 -3.38 -26.44
N LEU A 338 -10.98 -3.61 -25.66
CA LEU A 338 -12.04 -4.57 -26.00
C LEU A 338 -12.84 -4.17 -27.25
N THR A 339 -12.82 -2.89 -27.63
CA THR A 339 -13.50 -2.41 -28.85
C THR A 339 -12.61 -2.54 -30.08
N ASN A 340 -11.31 -2.27 -29.95
CA ASN A 340 -10.37 -2.33 -31.07
C ASN A 340 -9.01 -2.86 -30.62
N VAL A 341 -8.89 -4.19 -30.58
CA VAL A 341 -7.65 -4.90 -30.19
C VAL A 341 -6.48 -4.55 -31.11
N ALA A 342 -6.74 -4.23 -32.38
CA ALA A 342 -5.70 -3.90 -33.36
C ALA A 342 -4.95 -2.59 -33.06
N GLU A 343 -5.52 -1.70 -32.24
CA GLU A 343 -4.82 -0.50 -31.75
C GLU A 343 -3.75 -0.79 -30.68
N PHE A 344 -3.65 -2.04 -30.23
CA PHE A 344 -2.73 -2.48 -29.19
C PHE A 344 -1.85 -3.62 -29.72
N PRO A 345 -1.03 -3.38 -30.76
CA PRO A 345 -0.27 -4.42 -31.44
C PRO A 345 0.77 -5.11 -30.55
N GLU A 346 1.21 -4.46 -29.46
CA GLU A 346 2.14 -5.08 -28.50
C GLU A 346 1.47 -6.15 -27.63
N LEU A 347 0.13 -6.14 -27.51
CA LEU A 347 -0.61 -7.13 -26.73
C LEU A 347 -0.83 -8.41 -27.54
N ASN A 348 -0.18 -9.49 -27.10
CA ASN A 348 -0.27 -10.83 -27.68
C ASN A 348 -0.50 -11.89 -26.60
N CYS A 349 -0.59 -13.17 -27.01
CA CYS A 349 -0.88 -14.28 -26.10
C CYS A 349 0.19 -14.55 -25.03
N VAL A 350 1.38 -13.97 -25.15
CA VAL A 350 2.44 -14.03 -24.14
C VAL A 350 2.34 -12.81 -23.21
N SER A 351 2.34 -11.61 -23.78
CA SER A 351 2.40 -10.35 -23.02
C SER A 351 1.16 -10.09 -22.15
N ILE A 352 0.02 -10.71 -22.44
CA ILE A 352 -1.20 -10.61 -21.64
C ILE A 352 -1.15 -11.43 -20.33
N ASN A 353 -0.16 -12.33 -20.19
CA ASN A 353 0.06 -13.09 -18.96
C ASN A 353 1.00 -12.37 -17.97
N GLU A 354 1.60 -11.26 -18.37
CA GLU A 354 2.63 -10.56 -17.61
C GLU A 354 2.34 -9.06 -17.52
N PRO A 355 2.92 -8.36 -16.53
CA PRO A 355 2.78 -6.92 -16.41
C PRO A 355 3.30 -6.22 -17.68
N ASN A 356 2.50 -5.31 -18.24
CA ASN A 356 2.79 -4.65 -19.50
C ASN A 356 2.43 -3.17 -19.45
N GLN A 357 2.86 -2.40 -20.45
CA GLN A 357 2.69 -0.94 -20.49
C GLN A 357 1.23 -0.45 -20.43
N TYR A 358 0.26 -1.32 -20.70
CA TYR A 358 -1.17 -1.01 -20.65
C TYR A 358 -1.84 -1.52 -19.38
N HIS A 359 -1.14 -2.32 -18.57
CA HIS A 359 -1.65 -3.03 -17.40
C HIS A 359 -2.84 -3.94 -17.74
N ILE A 360 -2.92 -4.37 -19.01
CA ILE A 360 -4.00 -5.25 -19.48
C ILE A 360 -3.49 -6.69 -19.44
N THR A 361 -3.95 -7.44 -18.45
CA THR A 361 -3.64 -8.86 -18.26
C THR A 361 -4.92 -9.69 -18.13
N TRP A 362 -4.80 -11.02 -18.18
CA TRP A 362 -5.94 -11.89 -17.86
C TRP A 362 -6.53 -11.59 -16.47
N ARG A 363 -5.67 -11.31 -15.48
CA ARG A 363 -6.07 -10.87 -14.14
C ARG A 363 -6.90 -9.59 -14.19
N SER A 364 -6.41 -8.56 -14.89
CA SER A 364 -7.11 -7.27 -14.94
C SER A 364 -8.45 -7.38 -15.67
N ILE A 365 -8.52 -8.18 -16.74
CA ILE A 365 -9.76 -8.43 -17.49
C ILE A 365 -10.78 -9.16 -16.62
N PHE A 366 -10.35 -10.22 -15.94
CA PHE A 366 -11.18 -10.97 -15.00
C PHE A 366 -11.75 -10.04 -13.92
N LYS A 367 -10.91 -9.25 -13.25
CA LYS A 367 -11.34 -8.33 -12.19
C LYS A 367 -12.33 -7.29 -12.68
N HIS A 368 -12.06 -6.63 -13.82
CA HIS A 368 -12.99 -5.67 -14.41
C HIS A 368 -14.36 -6.28 -14.74
N TYR A 369 -14.37 -7.49 -15.29
CA TYR A 369 -15.61 -8.24 -15.52
C TYR A 369 -16.38 -8.48 -14.23
N VAL A 370 -15.71 -9.02 -13.20
CA VAL A 370 -16.35 -9.39 -11.94
C VAL A 370 -16.87 -8.16 -11.17
N SER A 371 -16.10 -7.07 -11.12
CA SER A 371 -16.50 -5.83 -10.44
C SER A 371 -17.64 -5.09 -11.16
N ASN A 372 -17.76 -5.21 -12.50
CA ASN A 372 -18.80 -4.53 -13.26
C ASN A 372 -19.26 -5.31 -14.51
N PRO A 373 -19.99 -6.43 -14.33
CA PRO A 373 -20.38 -7.33 -15.43
C PRO A 373 -21.39 -6.70 -16.40
N LYS A 374 -22.09 -5.62 -15.98
CA LYS A 374 -22.99 -4.86 -16.85
C LYS A 374 -22.23 -4.05 -17.89
N LYS A 375 -21.08 -3.49 -17.49
CA LYS A 375 -20.21 -2.67 -18.33
C LYS A 375 -19.32 -3.55 -19.21
N PHE A 376 -18.62 -4.49 -18.58
CA PHE A 376 -17.74 -5.45 -19.23
C PHE A 376 -18.50 -6.75 -19.46
N LYS A 377 -19.27 -6.82 -20.55
CA LYS A 377 -20.06 -8.02 -20.88
C LYS A 377 -19.18 -9.14 -21.41
N ILE A 378 -19.47 -10.38 -21.01
CA ILE A 378 -18.69 -11.56 -21.43
C ILE A 378 -18.67 -11.72 -22.96
N ASP A 379 -19.81 -11.52 -23.63
CA ASP A 379 -19.90 -11.58 -25.09
C ASP A 379 -18.89 -10.63 -25.79
N LYS A 380 -18.61 -9.45 -25.20
CA LYS A 380 -17.62 -8.51 -25.75
C LYS A 380 -16.19 -9.00 -25.53
N ILE A 381 -15.92 -9.57 -24.36
CA ILE A 381 -14.63 -10.13 -23.99
C ILE A 381 -14.32 -11.32 -24.91
N GLU A 382 -15.29 -12.21 -25.13
CA GLU A 382 -15.18 -13.34 -26.05
C GLU A 382 -14.81 -12.90 -27.46
N ILE A 383 -15.56 -11.96 -28.04
CA ILE A 383 -15.31 -11.47 -29.40
C ILE A 383 -13.93 -10.83 -29.53
N ALA A 384 -13.56 -9.98 -28.57
CA ALA A 384 -12.29 -9.25 -28.61
C ALA A 384 -11.09 -10.18 -28.42
N LEU A 385 -11.19 -11.13 -27.49
CA LEU A 385 -10.03 -11.89 -27.01
C LEU A 385 -9.95 -13.31 -27.54
N LYS A 386 -10.88 -13.75 -28.40
CA LYS A 386 -10.89 -15.12 -28.96
C LYS A 386 -9.53 -15.53 -29.50
N SER A 387 -8.94 -14.75 -30.41
CA SER A 387 -7.65 -15.09 -31.01
C SER A 387 -6.51 -15.13 -30.00
N LEU A 388 -6.50 -14.23 -29.01
CA LEU A 388 -5.50 -14.19 -27.95
C LEU A 388 -5.63 -15.43 -27.05
N PHE A 389 -6.85 -15.73 -26.60
CA PHE A 389 -7.15 -16.85 -25.71
C PHE A 389 -6.82 -18.20 -26.34
N MET A 390 -7.22 -18.42 -27.61
CA MET A 390 -6.97 -19.67 -28.31
C MET A 390 -5.48 -19.94 -28.56
N ASN A 391 -4.65 -18.88 -28.62
CA ASN A 391 -3.21 -18.98 -28.83
C ASN A 391 -2.40 -18.96 -27.52
N CYS A 392 -3.04 -18.79 -26.37
CA CYS A 392 -2.36 -18.85 -25.08
C CYS A 392 -1.99 -20.30 -24.73
N THR A 393 -0.78 -20.47 -24.20
CA THR A 393 -0.35 -21.75 -23.64
C THR A 393 -0.42 -21.69 -22.12
N VAL A 394 -1.02 -22.71 -21.53
CA VAL A 394 -1.07 -22.85 -20.07
C VAL A 394 0.29 -23.37 -19.60
N ASN A 395 0.91 -22.62 -18.68
CA ASN A 395 2.09 -23.04 -17.95
C ASN A 395 1.91 -22.67 -16.47
N GLU A 396 2.85 -23.05 -15.61
CA GLU A 396 2.74 -22.84 -14.16
C GLU A 396 2.62 -21.36 -13.77
N SER A 397 3.30 -20.44 -14.48
CA SER A 397 3.23 -19.01 -14.17
C SER A 397 1.94 -18.34 -14.65
N SER A 398 1.37 -18.77 -15.78
CA SER A 398 0.13 -18.21 -16.33
C SER A 398 -1.15 -18.92 -15.83
N ALA A 399 -1.01 -20.09 -15.21
CA ALA A 399 -2.12 -20.95 -14.84
C ALA A 399 -3.14 -20.28 -13.91
N GLY A 400 -2.70 -19.52 -12.92
CA GLY A 400 -3.61 -18.86 -11.97
C GLY A 400 -4.60 -17.92 -12.68
N ASP A 401 -4.10 -17.03 -13.54
CA ASP A 401 -4.94 -16.07 -14.25
C ASP A 401 -5.74 -16.72 -15.38
N LEU A 402 -5.14 -17.67 -16.09
CA LEU A 402 -5.84 -18.43 -17.13
C LEU A 402 -6.94 -19.30 -16.55
N PHE A 403 -6.78 -19.82 -15.34
CA PHE A 403 -7.83 -20.53 -14.62
C PHE A 403 -9.03 -19.62 -14.37
N ASN A 404 -8.77 -18.42 -13.84
CA ASN A 404 -9.80 -17.45 -13.50
C ASN A 404 -10.65 -17.07 -14.72
N ILE A 405 -10.00 -16.72 -15.83
CA ILE A 405 -10.73 -16.37 -17.05
C ILE A 405 -11.39 -17.59 -17.70
N SER A 406 -10.76 -18.77 -17.68
CA SER A 406 -11.34 -19.99 -18.24
C SER A 406 -12.60 -20.42 -17.50
N VAL A 407 -12.66 -20.25 -16.17
CA VAL A 407 -13.88 -20.54 -15.39
C VAL A 407 -15.07 -19.72 -15.88
N ILE A 408 -14.87 -18.43 -16.19
CA ILE A 408 -15.93 -17.58 -16.74
C ILE A 408 -16.26 -17.99 -18.19
N LEU A 409 -15.23 -18.23 -19.01
CA LEU A 409 -15.40 -18.58 -20.43
C LEU A 409 -15.94 -20.01 -20.65
N SER A 410 -16.02 -20.84 -19.61
CA SER A 410 -16.62 -22.17 -19.68
C SER A 410 -18.12 -22.16 -20.01
N ASP A 411 -18.79 -21.02 -19.80
CA ASP A 411 -20.19 -20.78 -20.20
C ASP A 411 -20.32 -20.01 -21.54
N SER A 412 -19.21 -19.84 -22.28
CA SER A 412 -19.24 -19.15 -23.57
C SER A 412 -20.20 -19.84 -24.55
N LYS A 413 -20.85 -19.02 -25.39
CA LYS A 413 -21.69 -19.50 -26.51
C LYS A 413 -20.86 -19.93 -27.72
N ASP A 414 -19.58 -19.56 -27.76
CA ASP A 414 -18.65 -19.98 -28.79
C ASP A 414 -18.02 -21.33 -28.39
N GLU A 415 -18.37 -22.38 -29.12
CA GLU A 415 -17.92 -23.75 -28.80
C GLU A 415 -16.39 -23.89 -28.79
N GLU A 416 -15.65 -23.12 -29.59
CA GLU A 416 -14.18 -23.21 -29.59
C GLU A 416 -13.59 -22.62 -28.31
N ILE A 417 -14.12 -21.48 -27.87
CA ILE A 417 -13.72 -20.84 -26.61
C ILE A 417 -14.07 -21.74 -25.44
N GLN A 418 -15.32 -22.22 -25.38
CA GLN A 418 -15.79 -23.10 -24.32
C GLN A 418 -14.94 -24.37 -24.21
N ASN A 419 -14.70 -25.08 -25.31
CA ASN A 419 -13.90 -26.31 -25.30
C ASN A 419 -12.46 -26.06 -24.84
N THR A 420 -11.89 -24.91 -25.19
CA THR A 420 -10.53 -24.53 -24.78
C THR A 420 -10.49 -24.18 -23.30
N ALA A 421 -11.48 -23.43 -22.81
CA ALA A 421 -11.61 -23.10 -21.39
C ALA A 421 -11.73 -24.35 -20.52
N ILE A 422 -12.57 -25.32 -20.93
CA ILE A 422 -12.73 -26.60 -20.22
C ILE A 422 -11.40 -27.37 -20.16
N LYS A 423 -10.69 -27.48 -21.30
CA LYS A 423 -9.38 -28.15 -21.34
C LYS A 423 -8.35 -27.48 -20.42
N ASN A 424 -8.34 -26.15 -20.39
CA ASN A 424 -7.44 -25.40 -19.51
C ASN A 424 -7.78 -25.67 -18.03
N ILE A 425 -9.07 -25.64 -17.67
CA ILE A 425 -9.53 -25.95 -16.30
C ILE A 425 -9.07 -27.34 -15.90
N ASP A 426 -9.30 -28.36 -16.73
CA ASP A 426 -8.92 -29.73 -16.42
C ASP A 426 -7.41 -29.88 -16.22
N LEU A 427 -6.61 -29.30 -17.13
CA LEU A 427 -5.15 -29.33 -17.03
C LEU A 427 -4.65 -28.66 -15.74
N ILE A 428 -5.19 -27.47 -15.42
CA ILE A 428 -4.76 -26.69 -14.24
C ILE A 428 -5.16 -27.39 -12.95
N VAL A 429 -6.38 -27.93 -12.88
CA VAL A 429 -6.88 -28.66 -11.70
C VAL A 429 -6.11 -29.95 -11.48
N GLN A 430 -5.79 -30.70 -12.53
CA GLN A 430 -5.00 -31.94 -12.43
C GLN A 430 -3.61 -31.68 -11.89
N ASN A 431 -2.96 -30.59 -12.32
CA ASN A 431 -1.62 -30.21 -11.88
C ASN A 431 -1.61 -29.38 -10.58
N ARG A 432 -2.78 -28.98 -10.06
CA ARG A 432 -2.94 -28.08 -8.90
C ARG A 432 -2.23 -26.73 -9.08
N TRP A 433 -2.29 -26.17 -10.29
CA TRP A 433 -1.69 -24.86 -10.60
C TRP A 433 -2.65 -23.66 -10.42
N TYR A 434 -3.81 -23.86 -9.78
CA TYR A 434 -4.75 -22.78 -9.51
C TYR A 434 -4.25 -21.93 -8.32
N ALA A 435 -4.41 -20.61 -8.40
CA ALA A 435 -3.94 -19.65 -7.38
C ALA A 435 -4.86 -19.53 -6.14
N TRP A 436 -5.84 -20.43 -6.02
CA TRP A 436 -6.80 -20.47 -4.92
C TRP A 436 -6.42 -21.56 -3.91
N SER A 437 -6.80 -21.42 -2.65
CA SER A 437 -6.58 -22.46 -1.63
C SER A 437 -7.27 -23.78 -2.02
N ASN A 438 -8.47 -23.69 -2.59
CA ASN A 438 -9.22 -24.80 -3.15
C ASN A 438 -9.82 -24.42 -4.51
N LYS A 439 -9.92 -25.40 -5.43
CA LYS A 439 -10.60 -25.20 -6.72
C LYS A 439 -12.06 -24.72 -6.59
N ARG A 440 -12.71 -24.94 -5.45
CA ARG A 440 -14.08 -24.48 -5.17
C ARG A 440 -14.17 -22.99 -4.85
N ASP A 441 -13.08 -22.38 -4.36
CA ASP A 441 -13.13 -21.04 -3.78
C ASP A 441 -13.45 -19.97 -4.83
N ILE A 442 -12.95 -20.15 -6.07
CA ILE A 442 -13.32 -19.26 -7.18
C ILE A 442 -14.83 -19.24 -7.45
N TYR A 443 -15.52 -20.38 -7.29
CA TYR A 443 -16.96 -20.45 -7.50
C TYR A 443 -17.69 -19.65 -6.42
N SER A 444 -17.29 -19.80 -5.16
CA SER A 444 -17.85 -19.03 -4.05
C SER A 444 -17.62 -17.54 -4.21
N TYR A 445 -16.42 -17.13 -4.66
CA TYR A 445 -16.11 -15.74 -4.98
C TYR A 445 -17.01 -15.18 -6.11
N LEU A 446 -17.17 -15.92 -7.20
CA LEU A 446 -18.03 -15.51 -8.31
C LEU A 446 -19.52 -15.50 -7.94
N GLU A 447 -19.96 -16.40 -7.04
CA GLU A 447 -21.33 -16.36 -6.48
C GLU A 447 -21.55 -15.08 -5.67
N GLU A 448 -20.61 -14.71 -4.80
CA GLU A 448 -20.66 -13.47 -4.00
C GLU A 448 -20.74 -12.23 -4.90
N MET A 449 -19.96 -12.23 -5.99
CA MET A 449 -19.95 -11.14 -6.98
C MET A 449 -21.14 -11.19 -7.95
N ASN A 450 -22.13 -12.06 -7.72
CA ASN A 450 -23.35 -12.23 -8.52
C ASN A 450 -23.09 -12.58 -10.00
N VAL A 451 -22.02 -13.32 -10.27
CA VAL A 451 -21.65 -13.84 -11.60
C VAL A 451 -21.33 -15.34 -11.57
N PRO A 452 -22.20 -16.21 -11.00
CA PRO A 452 -21.89 -17.63 -10.82
C PRO A 452 -21.86 -18.39 -12.16
N PRO A 453 -20.76 -19.11 -12.47
CA PRO A 453 -20.66 -19.91 -13.68
C PRO A 453 -21.46 -21.23 -13.58
N ILE A 454 -22.31 -21.52 -14.55
CA ILE A 454 -23.24 -22.66 -14.60
C ILE A 454 -22.47 -23.97 -14.86
N TRP A 455 -21.60 -23.98 -15.87
CA TRP A 455 -20.81 -25.14 -16.22
C TRP A 455 -19.88 -25.54 -15.08
N TYR A 456 -19.17 -24.58 -14.50
CA TYR A 456 -18.21 -24.86 -13.43
C TYR A 456 -18.88 -25.39 -12.16
N LEU A 457 -20.10 -24.96 -11.82
CA LEU A 457 -20.88 -25.58 -10.73
C LEU A 457 -21.13 -27.07 -11.01
N SER A 458 -21.44 -27.42 -12.25
CA SER A 458 -21.70 -28.81 -12.65
C SER A 458 -20.42 -29.64 -12.61
N TYR A 459 -19.30 -29.05 -13.00
CA TYR A 459 -17.97 -29.65 -12.89
C TYR A 459 -17.59 -29.96 -11.43
N LEU A 460 -17.86 -29.04 -10.49
CA LEU A 460 -17.52 -29.22 -9.06
C LEU A 460 -18.36 -30.30 -8.35
N LYS A 461 -19.49 -30.71 -8.93
CA LYS A 461 -20.39 -31.75 -8.39
C LYS A 461 -19.98 -33.17 -8.79
N GLN A 462 -19.08 -33.31 -9.76
CA GLN A 462 -18.47 -34.57 -10.16
C GLN A 462 -17.31 -34.89 -9.21
#